data_AF-A0A0S2TBI3-F1
#
_entry.id   AF-A0A0S2TBI3-F1
#
_cell.length_a   1.000
_cell.length_b   1.000
_cell.length_c   1.000
_cell.angle_alpha   90.00
_cell.angle_beta   90.00
_cell.angle_gamma   90.00
#
_symmetry.space_group_name_H-M   'P 1'
#
loop_
_entity.id
_entity.type
_entity.pdbx_description
1 polymer ?
#
loop_
_entity_poly.entity_id
_entity_poly.type
_entity_poly.pdbx_seq_one_letter_code
_entity_poly.pdbx_strand_id
1 'polypeptide(L)' 'MKMEQIRARARHMGIKPGKLNKTALVRAIQHREGNFDCFASATNGVCSQDACLWRTSCFVTAAKQATPAARKAPKRAS' A
#
# COMPACT_ATOMS: atom_id res chain seq x y z
N MET A 1 -5.39 5.28 -7.31
CA MET A 1 -4.29 6.26 -7.46
C MET A 1 -3.06 5.60 -8.11
N LYS A 2 -2.43 6.30 -9.08
CA LYS A 2 -1.19 5.85 -9.77
C LYS A 2 0.06 6.14 -8.93
N MET A 3 1.18 5.44 -9.18
CA MET A 3 2.42 5.60 -8.39
C MET A 3 2.99 7.02 -8.41
N GLU A 4 2.88 7.75 -9.52
CA GLU A 4 3.37 9.12 -9.63
C GLU A 4 2.66 10.07 -8.65
N GLN A 5 1.32 9.95 -8.56
CA GLN A 5 0.50 10.72 -7.64
C GLN A 5 0.82 10.39 -6.17
N ILE A 6 1.07 9.10 -5.87
CA ILE A 6 1.47 8.65 -4.52
C ILE A 6 2.81 9.28 -4.14
N ARG A 7 3.79 9.26 -5.05
CA ARG A 7 5.10 9.87 -4.84
C ARG A 7 5.00 11.39 -4.64
N ALA A 8 4.13 12.06 -5.38
CA ALA A 8 3.89 13.49 -5.21
C ALA A 8 3.31 13.81 -3.82
N ARG A 9 2.28 13.07 -3.39
CA ARG A 9 1.69 13.22 -2.04
C ARG A 9 2.71 12.97 -0.94
N ALA A 10 3.49 11.88 -1.04
CA ALA A 10 4.57 11.58 -0.10
C ALA A 10 5.57 12.75 0.02
N ARG A 11 6.03 13.30 -1.10
CA ARG A 11 6.97 14.44 -1.11
C ARG A 11 6.39 15.68 -0.44
N HIS A 12 5.11 16.00 -0.69
CA HIS A 12 4.45 17.14 -0.04
C HIS A 12 4.41 17.00 1.49
N MET A 13 4.47 15.78 2.00
CA MET A 13 4.43 15.47 3.44
C MET A 13 5.82 15.24 4.06
N GLY A 14 6.89 15.44 3.30
CA GLY A 14 8.27 15.21 3.73
C GLY A 14 8.73 13.74 3.70
N ILE A 15 7.94 12.84 3.11
CA ILE A 15 8.28 11.42 2.99
C ILE A 15 9.10 11.20 1.72
N LYS A 16 10.29 10.61 1.86
CA LYS A 16 11.19 10.28 0.74
C LYS A 16 10.72 8.98 0.04
N PRO A 17 10.22 9.02 -1.21
CA PRO A 17 9.64 7.83 -1.83
C PRO A 17 10.66 6.74 -2.21
N GLY A 18 11.92 7.14 -2.45
CA GLY A 18 13.10 6.30 -2.70
C GLY A 18 12.83 4.84 -3.09
N LYS A 19 13.26 3.92 -2.22
CA LYS A 19 13.17 2.45 -2.39
C LYS A 19 11.81 1.86 -1.95
N LEU A 20 10.85 2.69 -1.55
CA LEU A 20 9.58 2.21 -1.01
C LEU A 20 8.67 1.72 -2.15
N ASN A 21 8.16 0.51 -2.00
CA ASN A 21 7.11 -0.01 -2.87
C ASN A 21 5.77 0.70 -2.58
N LYS A 22 4.76 0.46 -3.43
CA LYS A 22 3.45 1.10 -3.30
C LYS A 22 2.85 0.93 -1.90
N THR A 23 2.89 -0.28 -1.36
CA THR A 23 2.32 -0.60 -0.05
C THR A 23 3.00 0.19 1.06
N ALA A 24 4.33 0.11 1.14
CA ALA A 24 5.10 0.81 2.16
C ALA A 24 4.95 2.33 2.06
N LEU A 25 4.91 2.87 0.84
CA LEU A 25 4.77 4.31 0.63
C LEU A 25 3.39 4.84 1.03
N VAL A 26 2.32 4.13 0.68
CA VAL A 26 0.96 4.53 1.08
C VAL A 26 0.79 4.41 2.60
N ARG A 27 1.34 3.35 3.22
CA ARG A 27 1.35 3.20 4.68
C ARG A 27 2.08 4.32 5.39
N ALA A 28 3.24 4.72 4.88
CA ALA A 28 3.98 5.88 5.40
C ALA A 28 3.16 7.18 5.30
N ILE A 29 2.42 7.37 4.19
CA ILE A 29 1.50 8.51 4.04
C ILE A 29 0.38 8.45 5.09
N GLN A 30 -0.30 7.30 5.25
CA GLN A 30 -1.37 7.14 6.23
C GLN A 30 -0.89 7.45 7.64
N HIS A 31 0.26 6.92 8.04
CA HIS A 31 0.87 7.22 9.34
C HIS A 31 1.17 8.72 9.50
N ARG A 32 1.68 9.37 8.45
CA ARG A 32 1.95 10.82 8.47
C ARG A 32 0.67 11.67 8.51
N GLU A 33 -0.44 11.15 8.01
CA GLU A 33 -1.78 11.74 8.16
C GLU A 33 -2.39 11.51 9.56
N GLY A 34 -1.71 10.74 10.44
CA GLY A 34 -2.25 10.35 11.75
C GLY A 34 -3.26 9.19 11.68
N ASN A 35 -3.35 8.52 10.54
CA ASN A 35 -4.24 7.38 10.31
C ASN A 35 -3.52 6.05 10.57
N PHE A 36 -4.30 4.98 10.77
CA PHE A 36 -3.79 3.62 10.71
C PHE A 36 -3.19 3.31 9.35
N ASP A 37 -2.04 2.63 9.33
CA ASP A 37 -1.33 2.20 8.12
C ASP A 37 -1.95 0.92 7.50
N CYS A 38 -3.28 0.92 7.40
CA CYS A 38 -4.08 -0.23 7.01
C CYS A 38 -4.09 -0.54 5.50
N PHE A 39 -3.28 0.18 4.69
CA PHE A 39 -3.29 -0.07 3.25
C PHE A 39 -2.97 -1.54 2.92
N ALA A 40 -3.86 -2.13 2.13
CA ALA A 40 -3.83 -3.52 1.69
C ALA A 40 -3.96 -4.57 2.79
N SER A 41 -4.51 -4.23 3.97
CA SER A 41 -4.85 -5.19 5.03
C SER A 41 -6.23 -5.84 4.86
N ALA A 42 -7.11 -5.27 4.04
CA ALA A 42 -8.46 -5.78 3.76
C ALA A 42 -8.45 -7.04 2.86
N THR A 43 -7.75 -8.09 3.28
CA THR A 43 -7.55 -9.34 2.53
C THR A 43 -8.83 -10.17 2.40
N ASN A 44 -9.79 -9.97 3.31
CA ASN A 44 -11.14 -10.54 3.26
C ASN A 44 -12.11 -9.74 2.36
N GLY A 45 -11.63 -8.68 1.69
CA GLY A 45 -12.45 -7.84 0.82
C GLY A 45 -13.41 -6.89 1.54
N VAL A 46 -13.29 -6.73 2.86
CA VAL A 46 -14.20 -5.89 3.65
C VAL A 46 -13.47 -4.68 4.24
N CYS A 47 -14.06 -3.50 4.10
CA CYS A 47 -13.60 -2.27 4.77
C CYS A 47 -14.75 -1.25 4.83
N SER A 48 -15.04 -0.71 6.00
CA SER A 48 -16.13 0.27 6.24
C SER A 48 -15.78 1.72 5.89
N GLN A 49 -14.53 2.01 5.54
CA GLN A 49 -14.12 3.37 5.15
C GLN A 49 -14.36 3.61 3.66
N ASP A 50 -15.58 3.98 3.29
CA ASP A 50 -15.98 4.20 1.89
C ASP A 50 -15.34 5.43 1.27
N ALA A 51 -15.14 6.50 2.04
CA ALA A 51 -14.48 7.74 1.60
C ALA A 51 -12.95 7.64 1.57
N CYS A 52 -12.36 6.46 1.81
CA CYS A 52 -10.91 6.31 1.81
C CYS A 52 -10.33 6.56 0.41
N LEU A 53 -9.46 7.56 0.29
CA LEU A 53 -8.74 7.91 -0.93
C LEU A 53 -8.02 6.72 -1.59
N TRP A 54 -7.60 5.76 -0.76
CA TRP A 54 -6.84 4.58 -1.16
C TRP A 54 -7.70 3.38 -1.54
N ARG A 55 -9.03 3.40 -1.30
CA ARG A 55 -9.93 2.24 -1.30
C ARG A 55 -9.76 1.33 -2.51
N THR A 56 -9.89 1.84 -3.73
CA THR A 56 -9.75 1.04 -4.96
C THR A 56 -8.38 0.36 -5.06
N SER A 57 -7.29 1.10 -4.76
CA SER A 57 -5.95 0.53 -4.78
C SER A 57 -5.67 -0.40 -3.61
N CYS A 58 -6.33 -0.19 -2.47
CA CYS A 58 -6.25 -1.01 -1.27
C CYS A 58 -6.75 -2.41 -1.58
N PHE A 59 -7.99 -2.55 -2.07
CA PHE A 59 -8.58 -3.85 -2.39
C PHE A 59 -7.81 -4.60 -3.47
N VAL A 60 -7.42 -3.93 -4.57
CA VAL A 60 -6.61 -4.57 -5.63
C VAL A 60 -5.28 -5.10 -5.09
N THR A 61 -4.65 -4.37 -4.16
CA THR A 61 -3.37 -4.78 -3.58
C THR A 61 -3.55 -5.84 -2.48
N ALA A 62 -4.66 -5.81 -1.74
CA ALA A 62 -5.00 -6.80 -0.72
C ALA A 62 -5.34 -8.15 -1.36
N ALA A 63 -6.14 -8.17 -2.43
CA ALA A 63 -6.47 -9.39 -3.16
C ALA A 63 -5.21 -10.11 -3.67
N LYS A 64 -4.22 -9.36 -4.18
CA LYS A 64 -2.93 -9.90 -4.62
C LYS A 64 -2.09 -10.51 -3.50
N GLN A 65 -2.27 -10.06 -2.25
CA GLN A 65 -1.57 -10.60 -1.07
C GLN A 65 -2.27 -11.83 -0.48
N ALA A 66 -3.59 -11.93 -0.65
CA ALA A 66 -4.39 -13.06 -0.19
C ALA A 66 -4.14 -14.34 -1.01
N THR A 67 -3.61 -14.26 -2.23
CA THR A 67 -3.37 -15.43 -3.08
C THR A 67 -2.01 -16.09 -2.79
N PRO A 68 -1.96 -17.40 -2.45
CA PRO A 68 -0.71 -18.11 -2.09
C PRO A 68 0.37 -18.14 -3.19
N ALA A 69 -0.02 -18.05 -4.47
CA ALA A 69 0.91 -18.14 -5.60
C ALA A 69 1.85 -16.92 -5.79
N ALA A 70 1.60 -15.81 -5.07
CA ALA A 70 2.38 -14.57 -5.23
C ALA A 70 3.57 -14.43 -4.26
N ARG A 71 3.75 -15.35 -3.30
CA ARG A 71 4.96 -15.46 -2.49
C ARG A 71 6.09 -15.93 -3.40
N LYS A 72 6.81 -14.98 -4.01
CA LYS A 72 8.09 -15.24 -4.70
C LYS A 72 8.91 -16.17 -3.81
N ALA A 73 9.20 -17.37 -4.32
CA ALA A 73 10.12 -18.31 -3.72
C ALA A 73 11.42 -17.57 -3.33
N PRO A 74 12.02 -17.84 -2.17
CA PRO A 74 13.32 -17.29 -1.84
C PRO A 74 14.29 -17.71 -2.96
N LYS A 75 15.02 -16.73 -3.53
CA LYS A 75 16.17 -17.05 -4.39
C LYS A 75 17.11 -17.88 -3.54
N ARG A 76 17.24 -19.19 -3.84
CA ARG A 76 18.33 -20.01 -3.31
C ARG A 76 19.63 -19.29 -3.67
N ALA A 77 20.35 -18.84 -2.63
CA ALA A 77 21.76 -18.51 -2.77
C ALA A 77 22.51 -19.83 -3.04
N SER A 78 23.51 -19.71 -3.90
CA SER A 78 24.31 -20.76 -4.54
C SER A 78 24.85 -21.83 -3.60
#